data_AF-A0A382WDN2-F1
#
_entry.id   AF-A0A382WDN2-F1
#
_cell.length_a   1.000
_cell.length_b   1.000
_cell.length_c   1.000
_cell.angle_alpha   90.00
_cell.angle_beta   90.00
_cell.angle_gamma   90.00
#
_symmetry.space_group_name_H-M   'P 1'
#
loop_
_entity.id
_entity.type
_entity.pdbx_description
1 polymer ?
#
loop_
_entity_poly.entity_id
_entity_poly.type
_entity_poly.pdbx_seq_one_letter_code
_entity_poly.pdbx_strand_id
1 'polypeptide(L)'
;MTSVSLNPPPKERFVDDVCYLNFDMTDSSLVKKYLDKDFDYVVNLGGYINHQLFQEGGSTLIETHFSALQNLVKILPRRRLKRFVQIGSSDEYGNATA
;
A
#
# COMPACT_ATOMS: atom_id res chain seq x y z
N MET A 1 4.85 -13.95 -8.25
CA MET A 1 4.66 -12.93 -7.16
C MET A 1 3.96 -11.71 -7.76
N THR A 2 3.15 -10.95 -7.00
CA THR A 2 2.54 -9.70 -7.51
C THR A 2 3.10 -8.50 -6.74
N SER A 3 3.54 -7.47 -7.46
CA SER A 3 4.02 -6.20 -6.90
C SER A 3 3.16 -5.06 -7.42
N VAL A 4 2.69 -4.19 -6.54
CA VAL A 4 1.82 -3.05 -6.87
C VAL A 4 2.54 -1.75 -6.49
N SER A 5 2.62 -0.81 -7.42
CA SER A 5 3.22 0.51 -7.18
C SER A 5 2.68 1.53 -8.17
N LEU A 6 2.64 2.82 -7.83
CA LEU A 6 2.22 3.88 -8.75
C LEU A 6 3.06 3.90 -10.04
N ASN A 7 4.35 3.62 -9.91
CA ASN A 7 5.32 3.63 -11.01
C ASN A 7 5.97 2.25 -11.19
N PRO A 8 6.34 1.86 -12.42
CA PRO A 8 7.06 0.62 -12.65
C PRO A 8 8.45 0.67 -12.00
N PRO A 9 9.04 -0.48 -11.65
CA PRO A 9 10.41 -0.51 -11.16
C PRO A 9 11.38 -0.03 -12.25
N PRO A 10 12.51 0.60 -11.87
CA PRO A 10 13.58 0.86 -12.82
C PRO A 10 14.19 -0.47 -13.30
N LYS A 11 14.84 -0.46 -14.48
CA LYS A 11 15.33 -1.67 -15.15
C LYS A 11 16.25 -2.52 -14.27
N GLU A 12 17.06 -1.86 -13.44
CA GLU A 12 18.04 -2.50 -12.56
C GLU A 12 17.39 -3.20 -11.35
N ARG A 13 16.12 -2.87 -11.03
CA ARG A 13 15.34 -3.48 -9.94
C ARG A 13 14.22 -4.40 -10.46
N PHE A 14 14.20 -4.67 -11.75
CA PHE A 14 13.26 -5.62 -12.33
C PHE A 14 13.64 -7.03 -11.89
N VAL A 15 12.63 -7.82 -11.50
CA VAL A 15 12.80 -9.22 -11.09
C VAL A 15 11.91 -10.07 -11.98
N ASP A 16 12.50 -11.10 -12.58
CA ASP A 16 11.79 -12.03 -13.45
C ASP A 16 10.65 -12.74 -12.71
N ASP A 17 9.59 -13.09 -13.45
CA ASP A 17 8.39 -13.76 -12.95
C ASP A 17 7.58 -13.00 -11.86
N VAL A 18 7.90 -11.72 -11.64
CA VAL A 18 7.05 -10.79 -10.89
C VAL A 18 6.02 -10.15 -11.80
N CYS A 19 4.76 -10.29 -11.44
CA CYS A 19 3.65 -9.56 -12.05
C CYS A 19 3.59 -8.16 -11.44
N TYR A 20 4.11 -7.17 -12.18
CA TYR A 20 4.04 -5.77 -11.81
C TYR A 20 2.70 -5.15 -12.24
N LEU A 21 2.02 -4.50 -11.31
CA LEU A 21 0.79 -3.76 -11.54
C LEU A 21 1.01 -2.30 -11.19
N ASN A 22 0.58 -1.40 -12.08
CA ASN A 22 0.73 0.04 -11.89
C ASN A 22 -0.61 0.74 -11.82
N PHE A 23 -1.05 1.06 -10.61
CA PHE A 23 -2.28 1.80 -10.36
C PHE A 23 -2.28 2.41 -8.95
N ASP A 24 -3.16 3.39 -8.75
CA ASP A 24 -3.40 4.01 -7.45
C ASP A 24 -4.37 3.17 -6.61
N MET A 25 -3.91 2.73 -5.43
CA MET A 25 -4.71 1.91 -4.52
C MET A 25 -5.82 2.69 -3.80
N THR A 26 -5.87 4.02 -3.92
CA THR A 26 -7.04 4.82 -3.51
C THR A 26 -8.24 4.60 -4.43
N ASP A 27 -8.03 4.14 -5.67
CA ASP A 27 -9.10 3.72 -6.57
C ASP A 27 -9.55 2.29 -6.23
N SER A 28 -10.62 2.21 -5.44
CA SER A 28 -11.22 0.93 -5.02
C SER A 28 -11.65 0.04 -6.19
N SER A 29 -11.99 0.61 -7.35
CA SER A 29 -12.40 -0.15 -8.53
C SER A 29 -11.21 -0.89 -9.13
N LEU A 30 -10.03 -0.28 -9.16
CA LEU A 30 -8.79 -0.88 -9.64
C LEU A 30 -8.27 -1.91 -8.65
N VAL A 31 -8.34 -1.63 -7.34
CA VAL A 31 -8.02 -2.61 -6.29
C VAL A 31 -8.88 -3.86 -6.47
N LYS A 32 -10.19 -3.71 -6.67
CA LYS A 32 -11.09 -4.85 -6.92
C LYS A 32 -10.76 -5.57 -8.22
N LYS A 33 -10.56 -4.83 -9.31
CA LYS A 33 -10.24 -5.40 -10.62
C LYS A 33 -9.01 -6.28 -10.60
N TYR A 34 -7.96 -5.89 -9.89
CA TYR A 34 -6.65 -6.56 -9.97
C TYR A 34 -6.30 -7.43 -8.76
N LEU A 35 -6.85 -7.13 -7.58
CA LEU A 35 -6.49 -7.76 -6.31
C LEU A 35 -7.64 -8.58 -5.67
N ASP A 36 -8.83 -8.67 -6.28
CA ASP A 36 -9.89 -9.62 -5.86
C ASP A 36 -9.55 -11.05 -6.29
N LYS A 37 -8.44 -11.57 -5.74
CA LYS A 37 -7.92 -12.92 -5.94
C LYS A 37 -7.21 -13.39 -4.68
N ASP A 38 -7.05 -14.70 -4.52
CA ASP A 38 -6.46 -15.25 -3.30
C ASP A 38 -4.94 -15.01 -3.23
N PHE A 39 -4.47 -14.63 -2.04
CA PHE A 39 -3.06 -14.51 -1.68
C PHE A 39 -2.80 -15.25 -0.38
N ASP A 40 -1.66 -15.93 -0.26
CA ASP A 40 -1.24 -16.50 1.02
C ASP A 40 -0.70 -15.41 1.97
N TYR A 41 0.02 -14.43 1.42
CA TYR A 41 0.67 -13.35 2.17
C TYR A 41 0.48 -12.03 1.45
N VAL A 42 0.22 -10.98 2.22
CA VAL A 42 0.20 -9.60 1.74
C VAL A 42 1.09 -8.77 2.67
N VAL A 43 2.04 -8.04 2.09
CA VAL A 43 2.91 -7.09 2.78
C VAL A 43 2.67 -5.73 2.14
N ASN A 44 1.97 -4.85 2.86
CA ASN A 44 1.70 -3.49 2.38
C ASN A 44 2.87 -2.58 2.74
N LEU A 45 3.69 -2.30 1.73
CA LEU A 45 4.75 -1.28 1.73
C LEU A 45 4.26 0.02 1.08
N GLY A 46 2.97 0.11 0.78
CA GLY A 46 2.34 1.25 0.14
C GLY A 46 2.37 2.47 1.04
N GLY A 47 2.97 3.53 0.52
CA GLY A 47 3.12 4.80 1.20
C GLY A 47 4.28 5.56 0.58
N TYR A 48 4.32 6.86 0.79
CA TYR A 48 5.45 7.70 0.43
C TYR A 48 5.68 8.71 1.55
N ILE A 49 6.95 8.99 1.76
CA ILE A 49 7.39 9.89 2.83
C ILE A 49 7.24 11.30 2.31
N ASN A 50 6.38 12.07 2.96
CA ASN A 50 6.26 13.50 2.75
C ASN A 50 6.04 14.14 4.13
N HIS A 51 7.01 14.94 4.58
CA HIS A 51 7.00 15.58 5.90
C HIS A 51 6.32 16.95 5.90
N GLN A 52 5.39 17.20 4.97
CA GLN A 52 4.56 18.40 4.99
C GLN A 52 3.74 18.49 6.27
N LEU A 53 3.58 19.72 6.78
CA LEU A 53 2.71 19.98 7.92
C LEU A 53 1.27 19.58 7.59
N PHE A 54 0.51 19.21 8.63
CA PHE A 54 -0.87 18.74 8.47
C PHE A 54 -1.74 19.69 7.63
N GLN A 55 -1.64 21.00 7.89
CA GLN A 55 -2.40 22.04 7.17
C GLN A 55 -1.84 22.36 5.78
N GLU A 56 -0.64 21.89 5.45
CA GLU A 56 0.10 22.18 4.21
C GLU A 56 0.20 20.93 3.32
N GLY A 57 -0.83 20.09 3.31
CA GLY A 57 -0.92 18.88 2.48
C GLY A 57 -0.67 17.56 3.24
N GLY A 58 -0.22 17.63 4.50
CA GLY A 58 -0.07 16.44 5.35
C GLY A 58 -1.40 15.72 5.60
N SER A 59 -2.53 16.43 5.67
CA SER A 59 -3.86 15.81 5.81
C SER A 59 -4.19 14.91 4.61
N THR A 60 -3.97 15.37 3.38
CA THR A 60 -4.19 14.59 2.15
C THR A 60 -3.29 13.36 2.09
N LEU A 61 -2.06 13.46 2.60
CA LEU A 61 -1.16 12.31 2.70
C LEU A 61 -1.72 11.22 3.62
N ILE A 62 -2.19 11.62 4.81
CA ILE A 62 -2.83 10.70 5.77
C ILE A 62 -4.06 10.06 5.15
N GLU A 63 -4.93 10.86 4.52
CA GLU A 63 -6.15 10.38 3.86
C GLU A 63 -5.84 9.39 2.72
N THR A 64 -4.79 9.65 1.94
CA THR A 64 -4.36 8.79 0.83
C THR A 64 -3.89 7.43 1.36
N HIS A 65 -2.98 7.42 2.33
CA HIS A 65 -2.46 6.18 2.92
C HIS A 65 -3.55 5.38 3.61
N PHE A 66 -4.43 6.06 4.36
CA PHE A 66 -5.54 5.43 5.05
C PHE A 66 -6.58 4.86 4.09
N SER A 67 -6.99 5.61 3.07
CA SER A 67 -7.97 5.16 2.07
C SER A 67 -7.47 3.96 1.28
N ALA A 68 -6.19 3.97 0.87
CA ALA A 68 -5.56 2.84 0.21
C ALA A 68 -5.58 1.58 1.10
N LEU A 69 -5.21 1.71 2.38
CA LEU A 69 -5.27 0.60 3.34
C LEU A 69 -6.70 0.08 3.51
N GLN A 70 -7.68 0.97 3.67
CA GLN A 70 -9.09 0.57 3.79
C GLN A 70 -9.58 -0.21 2.57
N ASN A 71 -9.22 0.23 1.36
CA ASN A 71 -9.56 -0.48 0.13
C ASN A 71 -8.95 -1.89 0.11
N LEU A 72 -7.66 -2.03 0.42
CA LEU A 72 -6.98 -3.33 0.49
C LEU A 72 -7.67 -4.26 1.49
N VAL A 73 -7.88 -3.79 2.73
CA VAL A 73 -8.52 -4.59 3.78
C VAL A 73 -9.94 -4.97 3.41
N LYS A 74 -10.69 -4.09 2.75
CA LYS A 74 -12.08 -4.38 2.34
C LYS A 74 -12.15 -5.41 1.21
N ILE A 75 -11.25 -5.32 0.23
CA ILE A 75 -11.37 -6.05 -1.05
C ILE A 75 -10.61 -7.37 -1.05
N LEU A 76 -9.45 -7.46 -0.40
CA LEU A 76 -8.62 -8.68 -0.45
C LEU A 76 -9.40 -9.89 0.11
N PRO A 77 -9.50 -10.99 -0.67
CA PRO A 77 -10.08 -12.23 -0.19
C PRO A 77 -9.31 -12.79 1.01
N ARG A 78 -10.05 -13.21 2.04
CA ARG A 78 -9.48 -13.78 3.26
C ARG A 78 -9.45 -15.31 3.27
N ARG A 79 -9.96 -15.96 2.21
CA ARG A 79 -10.13 -17.42 2.13
C ARG A 79 -8.82 -18.19 2.33
N ARG A 80 -7.73 -17.68 1.76
CA ARG A 80 -6.39 -18.29 1.81
C ARG A 80 -5.34 -17.42 2.53
N LEU A 81 -5.72 -16.24 3.00
CA LEU A 81 -4.79 -15.28 3.57
C LEU A 81 -4.25 -15.76 4.92
N LYS A 82 -2.96 -16.08 4.96
CA LYS A 82 -2.25 -16.51 6.17
C LYS A 82 -1.77 -15.33 6.99
N ARG A 83 -1.36 -14.23 6.34
CA ARG A 83 -0.91 -13.02 7.03
C ARG A 83 -1.03 -11.77 6.16
N PHE A 84 -1.47 -10.68 6.79
CA PHE A 84 -1.40 -9.33 6.27
C PHE A 84 -0.44 -8.53 7.16
N VAL A 85 0.57 -7.91 6.57
CA VAL A 85 1.53 -7.05 7.28
C VAL A 85 1.40 -5.63 6.75
N GLN A 86 1.05 -4.68 7.62
CA GLN A 86 1.13 -3.25 7.36
C GLN A 86 2.43 -2.72 7.93
N ILE A 87 3.18 -1.95 7.16
CA ILE A 87 4.31 -1.19 7.70
C ILE A 87 3.80 0.18 8.19
N GLY A 88 4.02 0.47 9.46
CA GLY A 88 3.78 1.78 10.07
C GLY A 88 5.04 2.64 10.11
N SER A 89 4.89 3.87 10.59
CA SER A 89 6.00 4.82 10.81
C SER A 89 6.24 5.08 12.30
N SER A 90 7.48 5.37 12.68
CA SER A 90 7.77 5.88 14.03
C SER A 90 7.10 7.24 14.31
N ASP A 91 6.74 7.99 13.26
CA ASP A 91 6.01 9.25 13.39
C ASP A 91 4.64 9.07 14.09
N GLU A 92 4.09 7.85 14.07
CA GLU A 92 2.83 7.52 14.76
C GLU A 92 2.94 7.65 16.29
N TYR A 93 4.16 7.61 16.83
CA TYR A 93 4.42 7.81 18.26
C TYR A 93 4.50 9.30 18.65
N GLY A 94 4.50 10.23 17.67
CA GLY A 94 4.60 11.66 17.92
C GLY A 94 5.89 12.03 18.66
N ASN A 95 5.77 12.81 19.74
CA ASN A 95 6.91 13.26 20.55
C ASN A 95 7.28 12.28 21.67
N ALA A 96 6.89 11.00 21.57
CA ALA A 96 7.30 10.00 22.55
C ALA A 96 8.83 9.83 22.52
N THR A 97 9.44 9.71 23.71
CA THR A 97 10.86 9.37 23.82
C THR A 97 11.09 7.92 23.39
N ALA A 98 12.12 7.71 22.58
CA ALA A 98 12.56 6.39 22.13
C ALA A 98 13.09 5.52 23.28
#